data_AF-A0AB34FHP3-F1
#
_entry.id   AF-A0AB34FHP3-F1
#
_cell.length_a   1.000
_cell.length_b   1.000
_cell.length_c   1.000
_cell.angle_alpha   90.00
_cell.angle_beta   90.00
_cell.angle_gamma   90.00
#
_symmetry.space_group_name_H-M   'P 1'
#
loop_
_entity.id
_entity.type
_entity.pdbx_description
1 polymer ?
#
loop_
_entity_poly.entity_id
_entity_poly.type
_entity_poly.pdbx_seq_one_letter_code
_entity_poly.pdbx_strand_id
1 'polypeptide(L)'
;MAHVATAAFFRPGEWGRQSRVIVAWPSAQNDAYKADADDLKSATKDVSTIAEAVALFEPVTVLVTPDRVAEAEKRFKKNSTNIKIKPVEGYPKLDLWMRDMAPTFVVNDDDNNARLYGVDFNFNGWGGKYPVDQCVSLAAMIIDDMKIPGVPSSIVTEGGSLEVDGEGTILLTESSILNDNRNPGKNRQAVEAELRRALGVEKFLWIPGRKGLEVTDGHIDGIARFVAPGHVILSRPSELDDSVWTRIYREAYDILYNATDAQGRHIEITEMVEADMYSIGIDKKMLKDIESGKEDSPALTYVNYLLVNDGVIFPQFGDKKADAAALKVIRSIYKNREVEPVYIGELPFLGGGIHCSTQEVPIPAN
;
A
#
# COMPACT_ATOMS: atom_id res chain seq x y z
N MET A 1 14.15 -4.63 -39.76
CA MET A 1 14.25 -4.49 -38.30
C MET A 1 13.17 -5.36 -37.71
N ALA A 2 13.53 -6.41 -36.99
CA ALA A 2 12.56 -7.28 -36.34
C ALA A 2 11.77 -6.43 -35.34
N HIS A 3 10.43 -6.49 -35.42
CA HIS A 3 9.58 -6.02 -34.33
C HIS A 3 9.98 -6.82 -33.09
N VAL A 4 10.71 -6.18 -32.17
CA VAL A 4 10.84 -6.68 -30.81
C VAL A 4 9.42 -6.69 -30.27
N ALA A 5 8.84 -7.88 -30.12
CA ALA A 5 7.62 -8.03 -29.35
C ALA A 5 7.91 -7.40 -27.99
N THR A 6 7.21 -6.32 -27.66
CA THR A 6 7.29 -5.75 -26.33
C THR A 6 6.77 -6.81 -25.38
N ALA A 7 7.65 -7.37 -24.55
CA ALA A 7 7.31 -8.27 -23.46
C ALA A 7 6.05 -7.75 -22.75
N ALA A 8 4.99 -8.56 -22.70
CA ALA A 8 3.76 -8.17 -22.02
C ALA A 8 3.95 -8.40 -20.51
N PHE A 9 4.10 -7.33 -19.75
CA PHE A 9 4.12 -7.40 -18.29
C PHE A 9 2.70 -7.53 -17.77
N PHE A 10 2.55 -8.23 -16.66
CA PHE A 10 1.30 -8.45 -15.97
C PHE A 10 1.50 -8.32 -14.46
N ARG A 11 0.69 -7.49 -13.80
CA ARG A 11 0.63 -7.39 -12.35
C ARG A 11 -0.42 -8.38 -11.81
N PRO A 12 -0.02 -9.43 -11.09
CA PRO A 12 -0.99 -10.31 -10.43
C PRO A 12 -1.75 -9.56 -9.34
N GLY A 13 -3.00 -9.94 -9.12
CA GLY A 13 -3.77 -9.52 -7.95
C GLY A 13 -3.11 -10.01 -6.65
N GLU A 14 -3.30 -9.27 -5.55
CA GLU A 14 -2.59 -9.51 -4.28
C GLU A 14 -2.90 -10.89 -3.67
N TRP A 15 -4.03 -11.50 -4.02
CA TRP A 15 -4.42 -12.85 -3.57
C TRP A 15 -3.60 -13.99 -4.19
N GLY A 16 -2.77 -13.70 -5.21
CA GLY A 16 -1.85 -14.68 -5.79
C GLY A 16 -0.86 -15.24 -4.77
N ARG A 17 -0.20 -16.35 -5.08
CA ARG A 17 0.83 -16.89 -4.17
C ARG A 17 2.04 -15.97 -4.13
N GLN A 18 2.57 -15.76 -2.94
CA GLN A 18 3.67 -14.84 -2.67
C GLN A 18 4.87 -15.61 -2.11
N SER A 19 6.06 -15.14 -2.45
CA SER A 19 7.32 -15.74 -1.99
C SER A 19 7.79 -15.17 -0.66
N ARG A 20 7.41 -13.91 -0.39
CA ARG A 20 7.68 -13.16 0.83
C ARG A 20 6.95 -11.82 0.80
N VAL A 21 6.95 -11.16 1.95
CA VAL A 21 6.62 -9.74 2.10
C VAL A 21 7.87 -8.95 2.50
N ILE A 22 7.98 -7.72 2.02
CA ILE A 22 9.00 -6.75 2.41
C ILE A 22 8.37 -5.73 3.34
N VAL A 23 9.03 -5.46 4.46
CA VAL A 23 8.72 -4.38 5.41
C VAL A 23 10.00 -3.65 5.75
N ALA A 24 9.92 -2.45 6.31
CA ALA A 24 11.09 -1.71 6.74
C ALA A 24 10.93 -1.13 8.15
N TRP A 25 12.04 -0.98 8.85
CA TRP A 25 12.10 -0.12 10.02
C TRP A 25 12.46 1.30 9.60
N PRO A 26 11.73 2.31 10.10
CA PRO A 26 12.10 3.70 9.82
C PRO A 26 13.48 4.02 10.40
N SER A 27 14.27 4.82 9.70
CA SER A 27 15.57 5.27 10.18
C SER A 27 15.42 6.39 11.21
N ALA A 28 16.27 6.40 12.24
CA ALA A 28 16.39 7.53 13.16
C ALA A 28 16.86 8.83 12.47
N GLN A 29 17.42 8.74 11.26
CA GLN A 29 17.85 9.90 10.48
C GLN A 29 16.75 10.45 9.56
N ASN A 30 15.62 9.76 9.42
CA ASN A 30 14.50 10.23 8.62
C ASN A 30 13.78 11.38 9.35
N ASP A 31 13.58 12.49 8.65
CA ASP A 31 13.06 13.74 9.20
C ASP A 31 11.62 13.59 9.74
N ALA A 32 10.84 12.65 9.20
CA ALA A 32 9.49 12.35 9.66
C ALA A 32 9.42 11.89 11.14
N TYR A 33 10.52 11.37 11.70
CA TYR A 33 10.56 10.79 13.05
C TYR A 33 11.53 11.53 13.99
N LYS A 34 12.01 12.72 13.59
CA LYS A 34 12.96 13.51 14.41
C LYS A 34 12.29 14.42 15.42
N ALA A 35 11.06 14.84 15.15
CA ALA A 35 10.34 15.79 15.99
C ALA A 35 9.94 15.16 17.33
N ASP A 36 9.57 13.88 17.32
CA ASP A 36 9.26 13.10 18.51
C ASP A 36 9.93 11.72 18.44
N ALA A 37 10.72 11.40 19.48
CA ALA A 37 11.40 10.12 19.57
C ALA A 37 10.44 8.96 19.87
N ASP A 38 9.26 9.25 20.43
CA ASP A 38 8.22 8.26 20.65
C ASP A 38 7.60 7.81 19.31
N ASP A 39 7.53 8.67 18.28
CA ASP A 39 7.05 8.30 16.94
C ASP A 39 7.92 7.21 16.33
N LEU A 40 9.25 7.37 16.35
CA LEU A 40 10.19 6.36 15.80
C LEU A 40 10.00 5.00 16.49
N LYS A 41 9.86 5.03 17.81
CA LYS A 41 9.73 3.83 18.65
C LYS A 41 8.38 3.15 18.42
N SER A 42 7.29 3.92 18.39
CA SER A 42 5.93 3.42 18.20
C SER A 42 5.73 2.91 16.77
N ALA A 43 6.22 3.63 15.76
CA ALA A 43 6.23 3.16 14.37
C ALA A 43 7.04 1.87 14.21
N THR A 44 8.25 1.81 14.80
CA THR A 44 9.07 0.58 14.82
C THR A 44 8.31 -0.58 15.47
N LYS A 45 7.60 -0.33 16.58
CA LYS A 45 6.81 -1.35 17.26
C LYS A 45 5.68 -1.88 16.37
N ASP A 46 4.96 -0.99 15.69
CA ASP A 46 3.83 -1.38 14.86
C ASP A 46 4.28 -2.18 13.64
N VAL A 47 5.28 -1.71 12.88
CA VAL A 47 5.83 -2.48 11.74
C VAL A 47 6.46 -3.80 12.18
N SER A 48 7.02 -3.87 13.40
CA SER A 48 7.51 -5.14 13.95
C SER A 48 6.38 -6.11 14.25
N THR A 49 5.25 -5.62 14.74
CA THR A 49 4.07 -6.45 15.04
C THR A 49 3.45 -6.97 13.74
N ILE A 50 3.37 -6.12 12.71
CA ILE A 50 2.96 -6.52 11.36
C ILE A 50 3.89 -7.60 10.80
N ALA A 51 5.22 -7.41 10.89
CA ALA A 51 6.19 -8.39 10.42
C ALA A 51 6.01 -9.76 11.10
N GLU A 52 5.71 -9.78 12.40
CA GLU A 52 5.45 -11.02 13.13
C GLU A 52 4.14 -11.69 12.71
N ALA A 53 3.09 -10.91 12.46
CA ALA A 53 1.81 -11.42 11.97
C ALA A 53 1.96 -12.03 10.56
N VAL A 54 2.66 -11.36 9.64
CA VAL A 54 2.96 -11.91 8.31
C VAL A 54 3.79 -13.19 8.42
N ALA A 55 4.76 -13.23 9.33
CA ALA A 55 5.63 -14.39 9.52
C ALA A 55 4.91 -15.67 9.98
N LEU A 56 3.64 -15.59 10.39
CA LEU A 56 2.78 -16.75 10.62
C LEU A 56 2.42 -17.48 9.31
N PHE A 57 2.41 -16.76 8.18
CA PHE A 57 1.92 -17.24 6.89
C PHE A 57 3.04 -17.45 5.87
N GLU A 58 4.02 -16.56 5.82
CA GLU A 58 5.08 -16.60 4.80
C GLU A 58 6.34 -15.83 5.22
N PRO A 59 7.46 -16.00 4.48
CA PRO A 59 8.70 -15.29 4.81
C PRO A 59 8.56 -13.76 4.76
N VAL A 60 9.29 -13.07 5.62
CA VAL A 60 9.35 -11.61 5.69
C VAL A 60 10.80 -11.14 5.57
N THR A 61 11.04 -10.13 4.74
CA THR A 61 12.30 -9.39 4.72
C THR A 61 12.09 -8.05 5.40
N VAL A 62 12.80 -7.82 6.51
CA VAL A 62 12.78 -6.55 7.25
C VAL A 62 14.02 -5.74 6.83
N LEU A 63 13.80 -4.66 6.11
CA LEU A 63 14.83 -3.71 5.74
C LEU A 63 15.16 -2.80 6.92
N VAL A 64 16.45 -2.63 7.21
CA VAL A 64 16.92 -1.78 8.31
C VAL A 64 18.17 -1.01 7.87
N THR A 65 18.42 0.16 8.43
CA THR A 65 19.73 0.81 8.27
C THR A 65 20.80 0.06 9.07
N PRO A 66 22.10 0.11 8.68
CA PRO A 66 23.16 -0.67 9.33
C PRO A 66 23.27 -0.47 10.84
N ASP A 67 23.00 0.73 11.33
CA ASP A 67 23.03 1.08 12.76
C ASP A 67 21.91 0.44 13.58
N ARG A 68 20.82 -0.01 12.93
CA ARG A 68 19.66 -0.64 13.58
C ARG A 68 19.63 -2.17 13.52
N VAL A 69 20.61 -2.80 12.85
CA VAL A 69 20.65 -4.27 12.65
C VAL A 69 20.63 -5.03 13.97
N ALA A 70 21.50 -4.65 14.92
CA ALA A 70 21.58 -5.34 16.21
C ALA A 70 20.29 -5.24 17.04
N GLU A 71 19.58 -4.11 16.93
CA GLU A 71 18.27 -3.92 17.56
C GLU A 71 17.22 -4.84 16.94
N ALA A 72 17.18 -4.93 15.60
CA ALA A 72 16.25 -5.79 14.88
C ALA A 72 16.50 -7.28 15.13
N GLU A 73 17.76 -7.73 15.08
CA GLU A 73 18.12 -9.12 15.41
C GLU A 73 17.69 -9.49 16.82
N LYS A 74 17.84 -8.57 17.78
CA LYS A 74 17.35 -8.75 19.14
C LYS A 74 15.82 -8.84 19.19
N ARG A 75 15.11 -7.96 18.48
CA ARG A 75 13.63 -7.93 18.43
C ARG A 75 13.02 -9.22 17.87
N PHE A 76 13.62 -9.77 16.81
CA PHE A 76 13.07 -10.91 16.08
C PHE A 76 13.76 -12.25 16.38
N LYS A 77 14.63 -12.31 17.40
CA LYS A 77 15.38 -13.53 17.77
C LYS A 77 14.51 -14.79 17.85
N LYS A 78 13.28 -14.67 18.36
CA LYS A 78 12.33 -15.80 18.51
C LYS A 78 11.62 -16.21 17.21
N ASN A 79 11.58 -15.34 16.20
CA ASN A 79 10.87 -15.51 14.93
C ASN A 79 11.84 -15.60 13.73
N SER A 80 13.10 -15.94 14.01
CA SER A 80 14.22 -15.88 13.06
C SER A 80 14.13 -16.86 11.88
N THR A 81 13.19 -17.80 11.89
CA THR A 81 13.01 -18.76 10.78
C THR A 81 12.27 -18.16 9.60
N ASN A 82 11.29 -17.27 9.84
CA ASN A 82 10.50 -16.64 8.78
C ASN A 82 10.83 -15.15 8.62
N ILE A 83 11.48 -14.51 9.60
CA ILE A 83 11.88 -13.10 9.50
C ILE A 83 13.38 -13.00 9.22
N LYS A 84 13.72 -12.42 8.07
CA LYS A 84 15.10 -12.11 7.67
C LYS A 84 15.37 -10.61 7.80
N ILE A 85 16.40 -10.25 8.56
CA ILE A 85 16.90 -8.88 8.63
C ILE A 85 17.82 -8.61 7.44
N LYS A 86 17.62 -7.49 6.76
CA LYS A 86 18.42 -7.07 5.61
C LYS A 86 18.88 -5.63 5.79
N PRO A 87 20.19 -5.39 5.99
CA PRO A 87 20.73 -4.04 6.01
C PRO A 87 20.60 -3.37 4.64
N VAL A 88 20.25 -2.09 4.62
CA VAL A 88 20.22 -1.23 3.43
C VAL A 88 21.32 -0.17 3.55
N GLU A 89 22.44 -0.41 2.87
CA GLU A 89 23.57 0.51 2.86
C GLU A 89 23.33 1.68 1.90
N GLY A 90 23.79 2.89 2.25
CA GLY A 90 23.66 4.05 1.37
C GLY A 90 22.26 4.69 1.30
N TYR A 91 21.31 4.23 2.12
CA TYR A 91 19.97 4.83 2.23
C TYR A 91 19.67 5.30 3.68
N PRO A 92 20.35 6.35 4.18
CA PRO A 92 20.28 6.76 5.58
C PRO A 92 18.90 7.21 6.06
N LYS A 93 18.06 7.77 5.18
CA LYS A 93 16.69 8.21 5.50
C LYS A 93 15.64 7.14 5.16
N LEU A 94 15.96 5.87 5.37
CA LEU A 94 15.01 4.77 5.13
C LEU A 94 13.67 5.07 5.83
N ASP A 95 12.59 4.97 5.07
CA ASP A 95 11.23 5.06 5.60
C ASP A 95 10.57 3.68 5.63
N LEU A 96 9.41 3.58 6.27
CA LEU A 96 8.71 2.32 6.49
C LEU A 96 7.70 1.97 5.39
N TRP A 97 7.36 2.92 4.51
CA TRP A 97 6.27 2.81 3.54
C TRP A 97 6.65 1.99 2.30
N MET A 98 6.86 0.68 2.51
CA MET A 98 7.35 -0.23 1.46
C MET A 98 6.40 -0.37 0.29
N ARG A 99 5.09 -0.21 0.49
CA ARG A 99 4.13 -0.20 -0.60
C ARG A 99 4.46 0.83 -1.68
N ASP A 100 4.99 1.97 -1.25
CA ASP A 100 5.23 3.12 -2.12
C ASP A 100 6.67 3.21 -2.62
N MET A 101 7.62 2.79 -1.79
CA MET A 101 9.05 2.96 -2.05
C MET A 101 9.72 1.73 -2.65
N ALA A 102 9.18 0.53 -2.41
CA ALA A 102 9.70 -0.71 -2.96
C ALA A 102 9.20 -0.90 -4.41
N PRO A 103 9.80 -1.82 -5.19
CA PRO A 103 9.34 -2.08 -6.55
C PRO A 103 7.90 -2.59 -6.56
N THR A 104 7.11 -2.14 -7.54
CA THR A 104 5.89 -2.86 -7.89
C THR A 104 6.28 -4.06 -8.73
N PHE A 105 6.08 -5.26 -8.20
CA PHE A 105 6.49 -6.48 -8.88
C PHE A 105 5.50 -6.91 -9.96
N VAL A 106 6.03 -7.25 -11.13
CA VAL A 106 5.24 -7.76 -12.27
C VAL A 106 5.87 -9.04 -12.80
N VAL A 107 5.05 -9.81 -13.49
CA VAL A 107 5.48 -11.04 -14.16
C VAL A 107 5.43 -10.81 -15.65
N ASN A 108 6.42 -11.34 -16.36
CA ASN A 108 6.32 -11.52 -17.80
C ASN A 108 6.38 -13.01 -18.10
N ASP A 109 5.43 -13.46 -18.91
CA ASP A 109 5.34 -14.84 -19.40
C ASP A 109 5.61 -14.88 -20.90
N ASP A 110 6.81 -14.46 -21.28
CA ASP A 110 7.32 -14.75 -22.62
C ASP A 110 7.93 -16.17 -22.60
N ASP A 111 7.53 -17.00 -23.57
CA ASP A 111 8.09 -18.34 -23.83
C ASP A 111 7.95 -19.40 -22.70
N ASN A 112 6.81 -19.45 -22.01
CA ASN A 112 6.48 -20.44 -20.95
C ASN A 112 7.49 -20.45 -19.78
N ASN A 113 8.15 -19.32 -19.50
CA ASN A 113 9.05 -19.15 -18.37
C ASN A 113 8.71 -17.85 -17.65
N ALA A 114 7.62 -17.88 -16.88
CA ALA A 114 7.18 -16.76 -16.07
C ALA A 114 8.35 -16.24 -15.20
N ARG A 115 8.76 -14.99 -15.43
CA ARG A 115 9.87 -14.34 -14.73
C ARG A 115 9.39 -13.12 -13.97
N LEU A 116 9.92 -12.96 -12.76
CA LEU A 116 9.67 -11.79 -11.92
C LEU A 116 10.52 -10.59 -12.37
N TYR A 117 9.87 -9.43 -12.43
CA TYR A 117 10.47 -8.11 -12.69
C TYR A 117 10.03 -7.14 -11.60
N GLY A 118 10.81 -6.08 -11.38
CA GLY A 118 10.43 -4.97 -10.50
C GLY A 118 10.27 -3.68 -11.28
N VAL A 119 9.12 -3.02 -11.18
CA VAL A 119 8.89 -1.69 -11.75
C VAL A 119 9.34 -0.63 -10.75
N ASP A 120 10.21 0.28 -11.19
CA ASP A 120 10.55 1.49 -10.44
C ASP A 120 9.73 2.66 -10.97
N PHE A 121 8.79 3.12 -10.15
CA PHE A 121 7.89 4.23 -10.45
C PHE A 121 8.42 5.59 -9.96
N ASN A 122 9.73 5.72 -9.74
CA ASN A 122 10.39 7.00 -9.47
C ASN A 122 9.83 7.73 -8.23
N PHE A 123 9.61 7.01 -7.12
CA PHE A 123 9.07 7.57 -5.87
C PHE A 123 9.75 8.91 -5.49
N ASN A 124 8.94 9.94 -5.23
CA ASN A 124 9.43 11.31 -5.00
C ASN A 124 9.03 11.89 -3.63
N GLY A 125 8.58 11.06 -2.68
CA GLY A 125 8.15 11.55 -1.36
C GLY A 125 6.77 12.20 -1.38
N TRP A 126 5.82 11.52 -2.02
CA TRP A 126 4.42 11.95 -2.20
C TRP A 126 4.25 13.39 -2.70
N GLY A 127 4.94 13.71 -3.79
CA GLY A 127 4.93 15.03 -4.41
C GLY A 127 5.89 16.01 -3.76
N GLY A 128 6.98 15.50 -3.18
CA GLY A 128 7.99 16.31 -2.49
C GLY A 128 7.56 16.81 -1.12
N LYS A 129 6.50 16.24 -0.52
CA LYS A 129 6.11 16.52 0.88
C LYS A 129 7.15 15.95 1.85
N TYR A 130 7.69 14.78 1.53
CA TYR A 130 8.79 14.12 2.25
C TYR A 130 9.90 13.74 1.27
N PRO A 131 10.66 14.72 0.76
CA PRO A 131 11.58 14.50 -0.36
C PRO A 131 12.64 13.45 -0.03
N VAL A 132 12.94 12.62 -1.04
CA VAL A 132 14.02 11.64 -0.97
C VAL A 132 15.29 12.23 -1.58
N ASP A 133 16.28 12.53 -0.74
CA ASP A 133 17.54 13.15 -1.16
C ASP A 133 18.53 12.16 -1.83
N GLN A 134 18.09 10.95 -2.15
CA GLN A 134 18.95 9.88 -2.66
C GLN A 134 19.01 9.84 -4.18
N CYS A 135 20.22 9.65 -4.72
CA CYS A 135 20.42 9.52 -6.16
C CYS A 135 19.90 8.18 -6.72
N VAL A 136 19.84 7.14 -5.89
CA VAL A 136 19.35 5.81 -6.26
C VAL A 136 18.07 5.54 -5.48
N SER A 137 17.00 5.14 -6.17
CA SER A 137 15.73 4.79 -5.55
C SER A 137 15.86 3.51 -4.71
N LEU A 138 15.06 3.40 -3.65
CA LEU A 138 14.99 2.16 -2.87
C LEU A 138 14.54 0.97 -3.74
N ALA A 139 13.62 1.20 -4.68
CA ALA A 139 13.19 0.21 -5.65
C ALA A 139 14.37 -0.35 -6.47
N ALA A 140 15.21 0.51 -7.05
CA ALA A 140 16.39 0.07 -7.81
C ALA A 140 17.37 -0.76 -6.96
N MET A 141 17.58 -0.37 -5.69
CA MET A 141 18.43 -1.13 -4.76
C MET A 141 17.86 -2.52 -4.45
N ILE A 142 16.55 -2.64 -4.26
CA ILE A 142 15.88 -3.92 -4.01
C ILE A 142 15.92 -4.82 -5.26
N ILE A 143 15.69 -4.24 -6.45
CA ILE A 143 15.77 -4.96 -7.73
C ILE A 143 17.16 -5.58 -7.93
N ASP A 144 18.22 -4.81 -7.70
CA ASP A 144 19.61 -5.28 -7.81
C ASP A 144 19.92 -6.39 -6.79
N ASP A 145 19.53 -6.20 -5.52
CA ASP A 145 19.74 -7.20 -4.46
C ASP A 145 19.04 -8.53 -4.77
N MET A 146 17.82 -8.46 -5.30
CA MET A 146 17.03 -9.62 -5.69
C MET A 146 17.53 -10.27 -6.99
N LYS A 147 18.42 -9.61 -7.74
CA LYS A 147 18.95 -10.05 -9.04
C LYS A 147 17.84 -10.31 -10.08
N ILE A 148 16.81 -9.48 -10.06
CA ILE A 148 15.73 -9.49 -11.05
C ILE A 148 15.90 -8.30 -12.01
N PRO A 149 15.34 -8.36 -13.23
CA PRO A 149 15.42 -7.21 -14.12
C PRO A 149 14.47 -6.10 -13.67
N GLY A 150 14.94 -4.86 -13.76
CA GLY A 150 14.14 -3.67 -13.52
C GLY A 150 13.37 -3.22 -14.76
N VAL A 151 12.19 -2.66 -14.55
CA VAL A 151 11.39 -1.98 -15.57
C VAL A 151 11.32 -0.50 -15.17
N PRO A 152 12.04 0.41 -15.86
CA PRO A 152 11.93 1.82 -15.55
C PRO A 152 10.55 2.33 -15.95
N SER A 153 9.99 3.25 -15.16
CA SER A 153 8.77 3.94 -15.53
C SER A 153 9.03 5.35 -16.06
N SER A 154 8.15 5.80 -16.96
CA SER A 154 8.15 7.20 -17.41
C SER A 154 7.37 8.13 -16.48
N ILE A 155 6.60 7.61 -15.52
CA ILE A 155 5.76 8.38 -14.59
C ILE A 155 6.30 8.29 -13.16
N VAL A 156 5.87 9.23 -12.32
CA VAL A 156 5.96 9.10 -10.87
C VAL A 156 4.64 8.56 -10.34
N THR A 157 4.66 7.46 -9.61
CA THR A 157 3.53 6.96 -8.82
C THR A 157 4.04 6.04 -7.72
N GLU A 158 3.14 5.51 -6.91
CA GLU A 158 3.42 4.70 -5.74
C GLU A 158 2.52 3.47 -5.74
N GLY A 159 2.96 2.36 -5.14
CA GLY A 159 2.12 1.15 -5.11
C GLY A 159 0.78 1.36 -4.42
N GLY A 160 0.66 2.24 -3.40
CA GLY A 160 -0.60 2.54 -2.72
C GLY A 160 -1.61 3.27 -3.61
N SER A 161 -1.11 3.89 -4.68
CA SER A 161 -1.93 4.50 -5.74
C SER A 161 -2.48 3.50 -6.75
N LEU A 162 -2.04 2.23 -6.72
CA LEU A 162 -2.28 1.23 -7.76
C LEU A 162 -2.96 -0.02 -7.20
N GLU A 163 -4.24 -0.20 -7.47
CA GLU A 163 -4.99 -1.39 -7.05
C GLU A 163 -5.51 -2.16 -8.28
N VAL A 164 -4.98 -3.36 -8.53
CA VAL A 164 -5.32 -4.17 -9.71
C VAL A 164 -6.13 -5.42 -9.35
N ASP A 165 -6.98 -5.85 -10.28
CA ASP A 165 -7.76 -7.09 -10.14
C ASP A 165 -7.04 -8.34 -10.66
N GLY A 166 -5.83 -8.20 -11.22
CA GLY A 166 -5.12 -9.32 -11.86
C GLY A 166 -5.80 -9.87 -13.14
N GLU A 167 -6.78 -9.17 -13.71
CA GLU A 167 -7.45 -9.56 -14.96
C GLU A 167 -7.64 -8.38 -15.93
N GLY A 168 -6.79 -7.36 -15.77
CA GLY A 168 -6.69 -6.22 -16.67
C GLY A 168 -7.42 -4.95 -16.19
N THR A 169 -7.95 -4.92 -14.98
CA THR A 169 -8.60 -3.73 -14.41
C THR A 169 -7.74 -3.10 -13.33
N ILE A 170 -7.74 -1.77 -13.28
CA ILE A 170 -7.09 -0.99 -12.22
C ILE A 170 -8.03 0.07 -11.64
N LEU A 171 -8.06 0.17 -10.31
CA LEU A 171 -8.64 1.29 -9.57
C LEU A 171 -7.54 2.29 -9.26
N LEU A 172 -7.83 3.57 -9.48
CA LEU A 172 -6.88 4.67 -9.28
C LEU A 172 -7.62 5.90 -8.77
N THR A 173 -6.89 6.82 -8.16
CA THR A 173 -7.38 8.18 -7.94
C THR A 173 -6.72 9.20 -8.86
N GLU A 174 -7.53 10.13 -9.37
CA GLU A 174 -7.04 11.23 -10.20
C GLU A 174 -6.14 12.19 -9.39
N SER A 175 -6.51 12.45 -8.14
CA SER A 175 -5.80 13.37 -7.26
C SER A 175 -4.38 12.92 -6.88
N SER A 176 -4.10 11.61 -6.88
CA SER A 176 -2.77 11.09 -6.61
C SER A 176 -1.91 11.06 -7.87
N ILE A 177 -2.40 10.47 -8.97
CA ILE A 177 -1.55 10.18 -10.14
C ILE A 177 -1.53 11.31 -11.17
N LEU A 178 -2.68 11.97 -11.42
CA LEU A 178 -2.80 13.09 -12.38
C LEU A 178 -2.47 14.44 -11.74
N ASN A 179 -1.69 14.41 -10.67
CA ASN A 179 -1.24 15.59 -9.94
C ASN A 179 0.08 16.09 -10.52
N ASP A 180 0.21 17.40 -10.71
CA ASP A 180 1.45 18.00 -11.22
C ASP A 180 2.61 17.82 -10.24
N ASN A 181 2.35 17.58 -8.95
CA ASN A 181 3.41 17.23 -7.99
C ASN A 181 3.97 15.80 -8.22
N ARG A 182 3.30 14.95 -8.99
CA ARG A 182 3.81 13.64 -9.46
C ARG A 182 4.26 13.71 -10.90
N ASN A 183 3.36 14.11 -11.78
CA ASN A 183 3.50 13.96 -13.23
C ASN A 183 3.26 15.29 -13.96
N PRO A 184 4.12 16.31 -13.79
CA PRO A 184 3.93 17.62 -14.40
C PRO A 184 3.71 17.52 -15.91
N GLY A 185 2.59 18.05 -16.39
CA GLY A 185 2.28 18.13 -17.82
C GLY A 185 1.92 16.79 -18.50
N LYS A 186 1.82 15.68 -17.77
CA LYS A 186 1.29 14.42 -18.33
C LYS A 186 -0.23 14.40 -18.25
N ASN A 187 -0.86 14.02 -19.36
CA ASN A 187 -2.30 13.81 -19.40
C ASN A 187 -2.67 12.37 -19.05
N ARG A 188 -3.97 12.13 -18.87
CA ARG A 188 -4.52 10.80 -18.55
C ARG A 188 -4.09 9.74 -19.56
N GLN A 189 -4.12 10.03 -20.86
CA GLN A 189 -3.77 9.07 -21.91
C GLN A 189 -2.31 8.60 -21.80
N ALA A 190 -1.39 9.51 -21.48
CA ALA A 190 0.02 9.19 -21.28
C ALA A 190 0.24 8.31 -20.04
N VAL A 191 -0.45 8.62 -18.94
CA VAL A 191 -0.42 7.83 -17.71
C VAL A 191 -0.99 6.43 -17.95
N GLU A 192 -2.17 6.33 -18.57
CA GLU A 192 -2.76 5.05 -18.86
C GLU A 192 -1.87 4.21 -19.79
N ALA A 193 -1.31 4.79 -20.86
CA ALA A 193 -0.40 4.08 -21.77
C ALA A 193 0.82 3.49 -21.04
N GLU A 194 1.40 4.24 -20.10
CA GLU A 194 2.50 3.76 -19.27
C GLU A 194 2.07 2.64 -18.32
N LEU A 195 0.91 2.75 -17.69
CA LEU A 195 0.38 1.71 -16.80
C LEU A 195 -0.01 0.43 -17.57
N ARG A 196 -0.56 0.55 -18.80
CA ARG A 196 -0.78 -0.61 -19.68
C ARG A 196 0.54 -1.33 -19.97
N ARG A 197 1.58 -0.58 -20.33
CA ARG A 197 2.91 -1.12 -20.62
C ARG A 197 3.54 -1.79 -19.40
N ALA A 198 3.47 -1.17 -18.23
CA ALA A 198 4.16 -1.62 -17.03
C ALA A 198 3.42 -2.72 -16.27
N LEU A 199 2.08 -2.69 -16.24
CA LEU A 199 1.26 -3.55 -15.38
C LEU A 199 0.35 -4.53 -16.16
N GLY A 200 0.20 -4.37 -17.47
CA GLY A 200 -0.69 -5.23 -18.28
C GLY A 200 -2.18 -4.94 -18.10
N VAL A 201 -2.53 -3.76 -17.58
CA VAL A 201 -3.92 -3.35 -17.38
C VAL A 201 -4.50 -2.75 -18.66
N GLU A 202 -5.81 -2.90 -18.86
CA GLU A 202 -6.53 -2.41 -20.04
C GLU A 202 -7.63 -1.40 -19.67
N LYS A 203 -8.32 -1.66 -18.56
CA LYS A 203 -9.46 -0.86 -18.09
C LYS A 203 -9.15 -0.10 -16.81
N PHE A 204 -9.52 1.17 -16.80
CA PHE A 204 -9.19 2.12 -15.74
C PHE A 204 -10.47 2.62 -15.09
N LEU A 205 -10.59 2.43 -13.78
CA LEU A 205 -11.67 2.98 -12.98
C LEU A 205 -11.08 4.13 -12.14
N TRP A 206 -11.37 5.35 -12.58
CA TRP A 206 -10.84 6.58 -11.99
C TRP A 206 -11.80 7.16 -10.96
N ILE A 207 -11.35 7.28 -9.72
CA ILE A 207 -12.04 8.01 -8.66
C ILE A 207 -11.42 9.41 -8.57
N PRO A 208 -12.20 10.50 -8.40
CA PRO A 208 -11.63 11.86 -8.35
C PRO A 208 -10.57 12.07 -7.24
N GLY A 209 -10.81 11.54 -6.04
CA GLY A 209 -9.99 11.79 -4.85
C GLY A 209 -9.89 13.28 -4.49
N ARG A 210 -8.94 13.69 -3.64
CA ARG A 210 -8.72 15.10 -3.24
C ARG A 210 -7.23 15.42 -3.08
N LYS A 211 -6.76 16.42 -3.83
CA LYS A 211 -5.36 16.88 -3.76
C LYS A 211 -5.11 17.64 -2.45
N GLY A 212 -4.00 17.34 -1.78
CA GLY A 212 -3.55 18.01 -0.56
C GLY A 212 -4.47 17.81 0.65
N LEU A 213 -5.39 16.85 0.61
CA LEU A 213 -6.26 16.53 1.76
C LEU A 213 -5.50 15.74 2.84
N GLU A 214 -4.60 14.87 2.42
CA GLU A 214 -3.62 14.18 3.25
C GLU A 214 -2.33 13.94 2.45
N VAL A 215 -1.32 13.34 3.07
CA VAL A 215 0.04 13.20 2.53
C VAL A 215 0.09 12.56 1.13
N THR A 216 -0.75 11.57 0.85
CA THR A 216 -0.69 10.76 -0.39
C THR A 216 -1.43 11.38 -1.58
N ASP A 217 -2.21 12.44 -1.34
CA ASP A 217 -3.17 13.03 -2.29
C ASP A 217 -4.30 12.07 -2.70
N GLY A 218 -4.69 11.17 -1.80
CA GLY A 218 -5.83 10.26 -1.89
C GLY A 218 -5.46 8.93 -2.51
N HIS A 219 -4.52 8.17 -1.93
CA HIS A 219 -4.24 6.80 -2.38
C HIS A 219 -5.49 5.92 -2.42
N ILE A 220 -5.54 5.05 -3.42
CA ILE A 220 -6.70 4.18 -3.65
C ILE A 220 -6.79 3.08 -2.60
N ASP A 221 -5.66 2.61 -2.05
CA ASP A 221 -5.60 1.56 -1.04
C ASP A 221 -6.15 1.95 0.34
N GLY A 222 -6.43 3.24 0.57
CA GLY A 222 -7.20 3.77 1.70
C GLY A 222 -8.69 3.96 1.39
N ILE A 223 -9.09 3.85 0.12
CA ILE A 223 -10.46 4.11 -0.35
C ILE A 223 -11.15 2.81 -0.76
N ALA A 224 -10.55 2.02 -1.67
CA ALA A 224 -11.15 0.80 -2.19
C ALA A 224 -10.09 -0.22 -2.58
N ARG A 225 -10.38 -1.50 -2.33
CA ARG A 225 -9.51 -2.62 -2.72
C ARG A 225 -10.28 -3.70 -3.46
N PHE A 226 -9.65 -4.39 -4.41
CA PHE A 226 -10.23 -5.60 -4.97
C PHE A 226 -10.09 -6.74 -3.96
N VAL A 227 -11.19 -7.46 -3.74
CA VAL A 227 -11.19 -8.70 -2.95
C VAL A 227 -11.21 -9.96 -3.81
N ALA A 228 -11.67 -9.79 -5.05
CA ALA A 228 -11.63 -10.76 -6.14
C ALA A 228 -11.88 -10.00 -7.47
N PRO A 229 -11.64 -10.61 -8.64
CA PRO A 229 -12.03 -10.01 -9.92
C PRO A 229 -13.53 -9.65 -9.94
N GLY A 230 -13.84 -8.39 -10.24
CA GLY A 230 -15.21 -7.86 -10.25
C GLY A 230 -15.83 -7.58 -8.87
N HIS A 231 -15.10 -7.72 -7.77
CA HIS A 231 -15.61 -7.46 -6.41
C HIS A 231 -14.65 -6.56 -5.63
N VAL A 232 -15.15 -5.42 -5.18
CA VAL A 232 -14.39 -4.44 -4.38
C VAL A 232 -14.93 -4.33 -2.97
N ILE A 233 -14.02 -4.08 -2.04
CA ILE A 233 -14.35 -3.56 -0.72
C ILE A 233 -14.10 -2.05 -0.70
N LEU A 234 -15.08 -1.28 -0.22
CA LEU A 234 -15.07 0.19 -0.22
C LEU A 234 -15.07 0.70 1.21
N SER A 235 -14.10 1.55 1.53
CA SER A 235 -14.01 2.26 2.80
C SER A 235 -15.18 3.24 2.92
N ARG A 236 -15.91 3.14 4.02
CA ARG A 236 -17.05 3.98 4.33
C ARG A 236 -16.77 4.72 5.64
N PRO A 237 -16.79 6.07 5.66
CA PRO A 237 -16.65 6.85 6.89
C PRO A 237 -17.55 6.33 8.00
N SER A 238 -17.16 6.44 9.27
CA SER A 238 -17.95 5.96 10.41
C SER A 238 -19.37 6.57 10.42
N GLU A 239 -19.47 7.86 10.13
CA GLU A 239 -20.72 8.63 10.00
C GLU A 239 -20.84 9.26 8.60
N LEU A 240 -22.08 9.36 8.07
CA LEU A 240 -22.34 9.98 6.77
C LEU A 240 -22.88 11.40 6.94
N ASP A 241 -21.97 12.33 7.09
CA ASP A 241 -22.20 13.76 7.25
C ASP A 241 -21.90 14.55 5.95
N ASP A 242 -21.72 15.88 6.05
CA ASP A 242 -21.35 16.74 4.92
C ASP A 242 -19.82 16.90 4.75
N SER A 243 -19.02 16.04 5.40
CA SER A 243 -17.56 16.09 5.31
C SER A 243 -17.04 15.83 3.90
N VAL A 244 -15.76 16.16 3.69
CA VAL A 244 -15.07 15.82 2.45
C VAL A 244 -14.94 14.29 2.26
N TRP A 245 -14.75 13.54 3.34
CA TRP A 245 -14.63 12.08 3.34
C TRP A 245 -15.94 11.40 2.90
N THR A 246 -17.09 11.85 3.43
CA THR A 246 -18.41 11.36 2.98
C THR A 246 -18.64 11.62 1.50
N ARG A 247 -18.17 12.76 0.97
CA ARG A 247 -18.27 13.06 -0.47
C ARG A 247 -17.37 12.16 -1.32
N ILE A 248 -16.12 11.91 -0.90
CA ILE A 248 -15.21 10.98 -1.58
C ILE A 248 -15.83 9.57 -1.64
N TYR A 249 -16.35 9.08 -0.52
CA TYR A 249 -17.02 7.78 -0.45
C TYR A 249 -18.22 7.70 -1.41
N ARG A 250 -19.11 8.71 -1.43
CA ARG A 250 -20.28 8.72 -2.34
C ARG A 250 -19.87 8.73 -3.80
N GLU A 251 -18.87 9.53 -4.17
CA GLU A 251 -18.32 9.57 -5.53
C GLU A 251 -17.71 8.22 -5.93
N ALA A 252 -16.92 7.61 -5.04
CA ALA A 252 -16.35 6.29 -5.24
C ALA A 252 -17.44 5.23 -5.43
N TYR A 253 -18.45 5.21 -4.54
CA TYR A 253 -19.58 4.31 -4.62
C TYR A 253 -20.32 4.44 -5.95
N ASP A 254 -20.69 5.66 -6.34
CA ASP A 254 -21.45 5.92 -7.57
C ASP A 254 -20.68 5.47 -8.82
N ILE A 255 -19.37 5.73 -8.87
CA ILE A 255 -18.50 5.31 -9.98
C ILE A 255 -18.41 3.78 -10.04
N LEU A 256 -18.08 3.14 -8.92
CA LEU A 256 -17.92 1.69 -8.85
C LEU A 256 -19.24 0.97 -9.15
N TYR A 257 -20.36 1.46 -8.64
CA TYR A 257 -21.68 0.86 -8.82
C TYR A 257 -22.10 0.83 -10.29
N ASN A 258 -21.73 1.86 -11.06
CA ASN A 258 -22.01 1.96 -12.49
C ASN A 258 -20.91 1.38 -13.39
N ALA A 259 -19.82 0.88 -12.80
CA ALA A 259 -18.68 0.37 -13.54
C ALA A 259 -18.83 -1.11 -13.92
N THR A 260 -18.01 -1.50 -14.89
CA THR A 260 -17.69 -2.89 -15.18
C THR A 260 -16.17 -3.03 -15.19
N ASP A 261 -15.66 -4.24 -14.98
CA ASP A 261 -14.23 -4.54 -15.10
C ASP A 261 -13.81 -4.85 -16.55
N ALA A 262 -12.54 -5.18 -16.78
CA ALA A 262 -11.98 -5.47 -18.10
C ALA A 262 -12.64 -6.69 -18.77
N GLN A 263 -13.17 -7.62 -17.97
CA GLN A 263 -13.89 -8.81 -18.44
C GLN A 263 -15.40 -8.56 -18.61
N GLY A 264 -15.87 -7.33 -18.38
CA GLY A 264 -17.27 -6.93 -18.54
C GLY A 264 -18.18 -7.31 -17.38
N ARG A 265 -17.64 -7.75 -16.23
CA ARG A 265 -18.43 -8.01 -15.02
C ARG A 265 -18.80 -6.70 -14.36
N HIS A 266 -20.02 -6.58 -13.85
CA HIS A 266 -20.37 -5.46 -12.98
C HIS A 266 -19.60 -5.55 -11.66
N ILE A 267 -19.19 -4.39 -11.13
CA ILE A 267 -18.47 -4.35 -9.87
C ILE A 267 -19.44 -4.58 -8.70
N GLU A 268 -19.24 -5.67 -7.97
CA GLU A 268 -19.87 -5.88 -6.66
C GLU A 268 -19.15 -5.04 -5.61
N ILE A 269 -19.91 -4.36 -4.73
CA ILE A 269 -19.36 -3.51 -3.67
C ILE A 269 -19.73 -4.09 -2.31
N THR A 270 -18.73 -4.33 -1.47
CA THR A 270 -18.90 -4.54 -0.04
C THR A 270 -18.37 -3.33 0.72
N GLU A 271 -19.22 -2.72 1.54
CA GLU A 271 -18.81 -1.59 2.36
C GLU A 271 -18.10 -2.05 3.65
N MET A 272 -17.08 -1.30 4.03
CA MET A 272 -16.33 -1.48 5.26
C MET A 272 -16.37 -0.18 6.05
N VAL A 273 -17.10 -0.18 7.17
CA VAL A 273 -17.22 0.99 8.04
C VAL A 273 -15.90 1.21 8.77
N GLU A 274 -15.34 2.42 8.66
CA GLU A 274 -14.12 2.86 9.32
C GLU A 274 -14.27 2.93 10.85
N ALA A 275 -13.13 2.95 11.57
CA ALA A 275 -13.17 3.20 13.01
C ALA A 275 -13.55 4.66 13.29
N ASP A 276 -14.23 4.88 14.41
CA ASP A 276 -14.52 6.23 14.85
C ASP A 276 -13.35 6.79 15.68
N MET A 277 -12.76 7.91 15.22
CA MET A 277 -11.65 8.57 15.92
C MET A 277 -12.02 8.98 17.37
N TYR A 278 -13.30 9.26 17.64
CA TYR A 278 -13.77 9.60 18.99
C TYR A 278 -13.88 8.38 19.90
N SER A 279 -13.79 7.17 19.34
CA SER A 279 -13.95 5.89 20.04
C SER A 279 -12.63 5.19 20.35
N ILE A 280 -11.48 5.74 19.94
CA ILE A 280 -10.14 5.13 20.14
C ILE A 280 -9.30 5.79 21.25
N GLY A 281 -9.84 6.80 21.94
CA GLY A 281 -9.18 7.41 23.11
C GLY A 281 -8.05 8.39 22.79
N ILE A 282 -8.14 9.11 21.67
CA ILE A 282 -7.20 10.17 21.26
C ILE A 282 -7.13 11.29 22.33
N ASP A 283 -5.94 11.87 22.55
CA ASP A 283 -5.79 13.07 23.39
C ASP A 283 -6.64 14.23 22.84
N LYS A 284 -7.32 14.95 23.74
CA LYS A 284 -8.14 16.14 23.43
C LYS A 284 -7.37 17.20 22.65
N LYS A 285 -6.07 17.38 22.94
CA LYS A 285 -5.25 18.34 22.20
C LYS A 285 -5.08 17.90 20.74
N MET A 286 -4.70 16.65 20.52
CA MET A 286 -4.52 16.07 19.18
C MET A 286 -5.85 16.10 18.41
N LEU A 287 -6.96 15.71 19.03
CA LEU A 287 -8.28 15.77 18.42
C LEU A 287 -8.63 17.18 17.94
N LYS A 288 -8.35 18.20 18.77
CA LYS A 288 -8.58 19.60 18.38
C LYS A 288 -7.68 20.05 17.23
N ASP A 289 -6.41 19.63 17.23
CA ASP A 289 -5.47 19.96 16.17
C ASP A 289 -5.94 19.34 14.84
N ILE A 290 -6.43 18.08 14.84
CA ILE A 290 -7.05 17.40 13.69
C ILE A 290 -8.30 18.14 13.21
N GLU A 291 -9.26 18.44 14.11
CA GLU A 291 -10.50 19.14 13.77
C GLU A 291 -10.26 20.54 13.19
N SER A 292 -9.17 21.18 13.59
CA SER A 292 -8.76 22.49 13.06
C SER A 292 -8.02 22.42 11.72
N GLY A 293 -7.69 21.22 11.24
CA GLY A 293 -6.87 20.99 10.05
C GLY A 293 -5.40 21.35 10.24
N LYS A 294 -4.93 21.41 11.49
CA LYS A 294 -3.51 21.61 11.81
C LYS A 294 -2.72 20.31 11.67
N GLU A 295 -3.35 19.20 11.99
CA GLU A 295 -2.86 17.83 11.76
C GLU A 295 -3.82 17.12 10.80
N ASP A 296 -3.30 16.16 10.05
CA ASP A 296 -4.11 15.34 9.15
C ASP A 296 -5.03 14.40 9.95
N SER A 297 -6.16 14.00 9.35
CA SER A 297 -7.01 12.96 9.94
C SER A 297 -6.29 11.60 9.88
N PRO A 298 -6.31 10.80 10.97
CA PRO A 298 -5.64 9.50 10.97
C PRO A 298 -6.29 8.52 10.00
N ALA A 299 -5.48 7.67 9.37
CA ALA A 299 -5.91 6.65 8.42
C ALA A 299 -6.57 5.44 9.11
N LEU A 300 -7.73 5.65 9.72
CA LEU A 300 -8.48 4.65 10.50
C LEU A 300 -9.36 3.72 9.63
N THR A 301 -8.85 3.38 8.44
CA THR A 301 -9.56 2.55 7.48
C THR A 301 -9.15 1.09 7.54
N TYR A 302 -10.15 0.21 7.60
CA TYR A 302 -9.91 -1.24 7.63
C TYR A 302 -9.63 -1.83 6.26
N VAL A 303 -9.82 -1.09 5.16
CA VAL A 303 -9.48 -1.62 3.82
C VAL A 303 -7.97 -1.63 3.58
N ASN A 304 -7.17 -0.96 4.42
CA ASN A 304 -5.71 -0.97 4.37
C ASN A 304 -5.09 -2.24 5.01
N TYR A 305 -5.69 -3.40 4.75
CA TYR A 305 -5.19 -4.73 5.15
C TYR A 305 -4.22 -5.28 4.09
N LEU A 306 -3.47 -6.33 4.45
CA LEU A 306 -2.60 -7.06 3.53
C LEU A 306 -3.09 -8.50 3.33
N LEU A 307 -3.21 -8.96 2.08
CA LEU A 307 -3.30 -10.38 1.78
C LEU A 307 -1.90 -11.01 1.80
N VAL A 308 -1.81 -12.13 2.51
CA VAL A 308 -0.64 -13.01 2.58
C VAL A 308 -1.10 -14.40 2.20
N ASN A 309 -0.20 -15.31 1.81
CA ASN A 309 -0.55 -16.63 1.25
C ASN A 309 -1.89 -17.26 1.71
N ASP A 310 -1.98 -17.84 2.91
CA ASP A 310 -3.22 -18.48 3.40
C ASP A 310 -3.92 -17.62 4.48
N GLY A 311 -3.66 -16.30 4.49
CA GLY A 311 -4.09 -15.39 5.54
C GLY A 311 -4.46 -13.97 5.09
N VAL A 312 -4.90 -13.16 6.04
CA VAL A 312 -5.17 -11.72 5.92
C VAL A 312 -4.65 -11.04 7.17
N ILE A 313 -3.71 -10.10 7.02
CA ILE A 313 -3.23 -9.27 8.14
C ILE A 313 -4.12 -8.04 8.22
N PHE A 314 -4.96 -7.99 9.25
CA PHE A 314 -6.10 -7.10 9.30
C PHE A 314 -5.96 -6.06 10.43
N PRO A 315 -6.15 -4.76 10.17
CA PRO A 315 -5.88 -3.74 11.17
C PRO A 315 -6.96 -3.73 12.28
N GLN A 316 -6.53 -3.34 13.48
CA GLN A 316 -7.39 -2.94 14.58
C GLN A 316 -6.91 -1.59 15.12
N PHE A 317 -7.86 -0.73 15.48
CA PHE A 317 -7.58 0.64 15.90
C PHE A 317 -7.96 0.92 17.35
N GLY A 318 -8.63 -0.03 18.02
CA GLY A 318 -9.05 0.11 19.42
C GLY A 318 -10.50 0.54 19.60
N ASP A 319 -11.20 0.86 18.51
CA ASP A 319 -12.66 0.97 18.50
C ASP A 319 -13.23 -0.44 18.52
N LYS A 320 -13.47 -0.97 19.72
CA LYS A 320 -13.90 -2.35 19.93
C LYS A 320 -15.15 -2.73 19.14
N LYS A 321 -16.05 -1.77 18.87
CA LYS A 321 -17.30 -2.03 18.14
C LYS A 321 -17.02 -2.09 16.65
N ALA A 322 -16.32 -1.10 16.10
CA ALA A 322 -15.96 -1.09 14.68
C ALA A 322 -14.97 -2.22 14.34
N ASP A 323 -13.95 -2.47 15.17
CA ASP A 323 -12.97 -3.55 15.00
C ASP A 323 -13.68 -4.92 14.87
N ALA A 324 -14.65 -5.18 15.75
CA ALA A 324 -15.41 -6.43 15.73
C ALA A 324 -16.34 -6.55 14.51
N ALA A 325 -16.95 -5.44 14.09
CA ALA A 325 -17.80 -5.40 12.89
C ALA A 325 -16.98 -5.62 11.62
N ALA A 326 -15.83 -4.94 11.50
CA ALA A 326 -14.90 -5.05 10.39
C ALA A 326 -14.33 -6.47 10.26
N LEU A 327 -13.95 -7.09 11.39
CA LEU A 327 -13.52 -8.49 11.42
C LEU A 327 -14.60 -9.47 10.93
N LYS A 328 -15.88 -9.18 11.21
CA LYS A 328 -16.98 -10.01 10.72
C LYS A 328 -17.11 -9.90 9.19
N VAL A 329 -16.99 -8.69 8.64
CA VAL A 329 -17.05 -8.45 7.19
C VAL A 329 -15.90 -9.16 6.50
N ILE A 330 -14.66 -8.92 6.90
CA ILE A 330 -13.49 -9.49 6.20
C ILE A 330 -13.45 -11.03 6.25
N ARG A 331 -13.85 -11.64 7.37
CA ARG A 331 -13.98 -13.10 7.50
C ARG A 331 -15.09 -13.69 6.62
N SER A 332 -16.13 -12.90 6.33
CA SER A 332 -17.21 -13.33 5.43
C SER A 332 -16.78 -13.35 3.96
N ILE A 333 -15.85 -12.46 3.60
CA ILE A 333 -15.22 -12.38 2.26
C ILE A 333 -14.20 -13.52 2.11
N TYR A 334 -13.20 -13.57 3.00
CA TYR A 334 -12.11 -14.54 2.91
C TYR A 334 -12.35 -15.79 3.76
N LYS A 335 -13.28 -16.63 3.34
CA LYS A 335 -13.68 -17.84 4.09
C LYS A 335 -12.58 -18.90 4.21
N ASN A 336 -11.62 -18.89 3.28
CA ASN A 336 -10.54 -19.88 3.20
C ASN A 336 -9.18 -19.31 3.64
N ARG A 337 -9.15 -18.09 4.19
CA ARG A 337 -7.93 -17.48 4.74
C ARG A 337 -8.11 -17.23 6.22
N GLU A 338 -7.07 -17.45 7.00
CA GLU A 338 -7.06 -17.06 8.41
C GLU A 338 -6.89 -15.54 8.52
N VAL A 339 -7.76 -14.89 9.28
CA VAL A 339 -7.68 -13.45 9.52
C VAL A 339 -6.97 -13.21 10.83
N GLU A 340 -5.74 -12.67 10.74
CA GLU A 340 -4.88 -12.29 11.87
C GLU A 340 -5.08 -10.78 12.17
N PRO A 341 -5.78 -10.43 13.27
CA PRO A 341 -5.98 -9.05 13.65
C PRO A 341 -4.71 -8.46 14.27
N VAL A 342 -4.29 -7.29 13.80
CA VAL A 342 -3.09 -6.58 14.28
C VAL A 342 -3.49 -5.18 14.72
N TYR A 343 -3.30 -4.89 16.00
CA TYR A 343 -3.45 -3.54 16.51
C TYR A 343 -2.29 -2.65 16.03
N ILE A 344 -2.62 -1.57 15.34
CA ILE A 344 -1.69 -0.51 14.95
C ILE A 344 -2.15 0.81 15.59
N GLY A 345 -1.25 1.40 16.37
CA GLY A 345 -1.54 2.61 17.15
C GLY A 345 -0.93 3.87 16.56
N GLU A 346 0.23 3.76 15.92
CA GLU A 346 1.03 4.90 15.45
C GLU A 346 0.87 5.12 13.95
N LEU A 347 0.95 4.05 13.15
CA LEU A 347 0.92 4.16 11.69
C LEU A 347 -0.26 4.99 11.14
N PRO A 348 -1.50 4.85 11.67
CA PRO A 348 -2.62 5.65 11.20
C PRO A 348 -2.41 7.15 11.35
N PHE A 349 -1.72 7.59 12.40
CA PHE A 349 -1.42 9.00 12.65
C PHE A 349 -0.25 9.52 11.80
N LEU A 350 0.59 8.61 11.30
CA LEU A 350 1.64 8.91 10.33
C LEU A 350 1.12 8.87 8.87
N GLY A 351 -0.19 8.65 8.67
CA GLY A 351 -0.84 8.75 7.37
C GLY A 351 -1.04 7.43 6.62
N GLY A 352 -0.85 6.27 7.26
CA GLY A 352 -1.03 4.97 6.57
C GLY A 352 -1.30 3.79 7.50
N GLY A 353 -1.30 2.58 6.94
CA GLY A 353 -1.62 1.36 7.70
C GLY A 353 -0.76 0.16 7.35
N ILE A 354 -1.35 -1.02 7.46
CA ILE A 354 -0.67 -2.30 7.21
C ILE A 354 -0.29 -2.41 5.73
N HIS A 355 -1.22 -2.09 4.84
CA HIS A 355 -0.96 -2.17 3.41
C HIS A 355 0.14 -1.19 2.99
N CYS A 356 0.08 0.07 3.45
CA CYS A 356 1.08 1.09 3.10
C CYS A 356 2.52 0.72 3.56
N SER A 357 2.64 -0.03 4.66
CA SER A 357 3.93 -0.42 5.25
C SER A 357 4.50 -1.74 4.72
N THR A 358 3.83 -2.39 3.78
CA THR A 358 4.17 -3.73 3.29
C THR A 358 4.22 -3.78 1.77
N GLN A 359 5.07 -4.65 1.21
CA GLN A 359 5.11 -4.93 -0.22
C GLN A 359 5.26 -6.43 -0.45
N GLU A 360 4.29 -7.05 -1.10
CA GLU A 360 4.38 -8.45 -1.46
C GLU A 360 5.26 -8.70 -2.68
N VAL A 361 5.91 -9.87 -2.68
CA VAL A 361 6.70 -10.37 -3.80
C VAL A 361 6.00 -11.61 -4.38
N PRO A 362 5.28 -11.50 -5.51
CA PRO A 362 4.54 -12.62 -6.07
C PRO A 362 5.47 -13.75 -6.54
N ILE A 363 4.96 -14.98 -6.51
CA ILE A 363 5.58 -16.12 -7.19
C ILE A 363 5.06 -16.12 -8.64
N PRO A 364 5.94 -16.02 -9.66
CA PRO A 364 5.53 -16.25 -11.04
C PRO A 364 4.88 -17.63 -11.16
N ALA A 365 3.60 -17.67 -11.55
CA ALA A 365 2.92 -18.91 -11.86
C ALA A 365 3.33 -19.36 -13.27
N ASN A 366 3.70 -20.64 -13.41
CA ASN A 366 3.93 -21.27 -14.72
C ASN A 366 2.62 -21.59 -15.44
#